data_AF-A0AA43Z9E8-F1
#
_entry.id   AF-A0AA43Z9E8-F1
#
_cell.length_a   1.000
_cell.length_b   1.000
_cell.length_c   1.000
_cell.angle_alpha   90.00
_cell.angle_beta   90.00
_cell.angle_gamma   90.00
#
_symmetry.space_group_name_H-M   'P 1'
#
loop_
_entity.id
_entity.type
_entity.pdbx_description
1 polymer ?
#
loop_
_entity_poly.entity_id
_entity_poly.type
_entity_poly.pdbx_seq_one_letter_code
_entity_poly.pdbx_strand_id
1 'polypeptide(L)'
;MSSFEIESWCKTKPTEKSVPMGLIHFYIGGDDRVHLERAEERLQNTGEAEARVDVDLGTLELVTPPECGPLSDCHLRVYLREDDRRGQFHLVGHRASDGSLIYTNALLIDSLM
;
A
#
# COMPACT_ATOMS: atom_id res chain seq x y z
N MET A 1 -4.99 4.86 -14.96
CA MET A 1 -6.04 4.48 -14.00
C MET A 1 -5.96 2.98 -13.77
N SER A 2 -5.76 2.52 -12.54
CA SER A 2 -5.56 1.09 -12.26
C SER A 2 -6.38 0.63 -11.05
N SER A 3 -7.14 -0.44 -11.22
CA SER A 3 -7.90 -1.10 -10.15
C SER A 3 -7.17 -2.38 -9.76
N PHE A 4 -7.07 -2.62 -8.46
CA PHE A 4 -6.35 -3.74 -7.90
C PHE A 4 -7.22 -4.52 -6.92
N GLU A 5 -7.05 -5.84 -6.93
CA GLU A 5 -7.59 -6.76 -5.93
C GLU A 5 -6.42 -7.59 -5.42
N ILE A 6 -6.01 -7.37 -4.18
CA ILE A 6 -4.73 -7.86 -3.65
C ILE A 6 -4.94 -8.55 -2.32
N GLU A 7 -4.27 -9.68 -2.12
CA GLU A 7 -4.16 -10.32 -0.82
C GLU A 7 -3.62 -9.37 0.24
N SER A 8 -4.25 -9.42 1.40
CA SER A 8 -3.97 -8.57 2.54
C SER A 8 -3.69 -9.40 3.80
N TRP A 9 -2.98 -8.74 4.71
CA TRP A 9 -2.46 -9.32 5.92
C TRP A 9 -2.78 -8.41 7.09
N CYS A 10 -3.05 -9.04 8.22
CA CYS A 10 -3.26 -8.37 9.49
C CYS A 10 -2.15 -8.71 10.47
N LYS A 11 -1.64 -7.68 11.14
CA LYS A 11 -0.66 -7.80 12.21
C LYS A 11 -1.16 -7.03 13.43
N THR A 12 -1.71 -7.79 14.38
CA THR A 12 -2.26 -7.31 15.66
C THR A 12 -1.19 -6.71 16.58
N LYS A 13 0.01 -7.28 16.57
CA LYS A 13 1.16 -6.77 17.33
C LYS A 13 2.46 -6.84 16.52
N PRO A 14 3.41 -5.93 16.74
CA PRO A 14 4.70 -5.93 16.03
C PRO A 14 5.49 -7.24 16.14
N THR A 15 5.34 -7.96 17.25
CA THR A 15 6.03 -9.22 17.56
C THR A 15 5.30 -10.47 17.04
N GLU A 16 4.04 -10.34 16.65
CA GLU A 16 3.23 -11.47 16.17
C GLU A 16 3.41 -11.64 14.65
N LYS A 17 3.23 -12.86 14.16
CA LYS A 17 3.21 -13.11 12.70
C LYS A 17 1.95 -12.51 12.10
N SER A 18 2.07 -12.00 10.88
CA SER A 18 0.90 -11.54 10.14
C SER A 18 0.00 -12.72 9.77
N VAL A 19 -1.31 -12.53 9.88
CA VAL A 19 -2.34 -13.50 9.49
C VAL A 19 -3.01 -13.04 8.20
N PRO A 20 -3.33 -13.95 7.26
CA PRO A 20 -4.04 -13.58 6.04
C PRO A 20 -5.45 -13.07 6.38
N MET A 21 -5.89 -12.02 5.67
CA MET A 21 -7.16 -11.32 5.93
C MET A 21 -8.13 -11.36 4.73
N GLY A 22 -7.69 -11.83 3.56
CA GLY A 22 -8.48 -11.84 2.33
C GLY A 22 -8.04 -10.75 1.35
N LEU A 23 -8.89 -10.41 0.39
CA LEU A 23 -8.57 -9.47 -0.69
C LEU A 23 -9.03 -8.05 -0.34
N ILE A 24 -8.14 -7.08 -0.47
CA ILE A 24 -8.49 -5.66 -0.48
C ILE A 24 -8.57 -5.20 -1.94
N HIS A 25 -9.64 -4.50 -2.26
CA HIS A 25 -9.79 -3.79 -3.52
C HIS A 25 -9.50 -2.30 -3.33
N PHE A 26 -8.72 -1.71 -4.22
CA PHE A 26 -8.55 -0.25 -4.28
C PHE A 26 -8.18 0.23 -5.68
N TYR A 27 -8.30 1.53 -5.87
CA TYR A 27 -8.08 2.22 -7.11
C TYR A 27 -6.93 3.22 -7.01
N ILE A 28 -6.05 3.24 -8.01
CA ILE A 28 -4.98 4.23 -8.15
C ILE A 28 -5.32 5.17 -9.30
N GLY A 29 -5.58 6.43 -8.92
CA GLY A 29 -5.86 7.53 -9.84
C GLY A 29 -4.61 8.12 -10.50
N GLY A 30 -4.82 9.15 -11.32
CA GLY A 30 -3.73 9.84 -12.02
C GLY A 30 -2.76 10.54 -11.06
N ASP A 31 -3.27 11.24 -10.06
CA ASP A 31 -2.46 11.98 -9.09
C ASP A 31 -1.65 11.03 -8.20
N ASP A 32 -2.27 9.95 -7.71
CA ASP A 32 -1.59 8.91 -6.92
C ASP A 32 -0.48 8.24 -7.72
N ARG A 33 -0.71 7.93 -9.00
CA ARG A 33 0.32 7.38 -9.90
C ARG A 33 1.52 8.31 -10.01
N VAL A 34 1.29 9.60 -10.24
CA VAL A 34 2.37 10.59 -10.32
C VAL A 34 3.14 10.69 -9.00
N HIS A 35 2.45 10.60 -7.86
CA HIS A 35 3.11 10.60 -6.55
C HIS A 35 3.97 9.35 -6.32
N LEU A 36 3.50 8.17 -6.76
CA LEU A 36 4.26 6.92 -6.71
C LEU A 36 5.52 6.99 -7.59
N GLU A 37 5.40 7.43 -8.85
CA GLU A 37 6.52 7.60 -9.78
C GLU A 37 7.57 8.58 -9.22
N ARG A 38 7.14 9.71 -8.64
CA ARG A 38 8.05 10.67 -7.98
C ARG A 38 8.72 10.09 -6.74
N ALA A 39 8.01 9.29 -5.96
CA ALA A 39 8.58 8.62 -4.81
C ALA A 39 9.68 7.63 -5.24
N GLU A 40 9.43 6.83 -6.27
CA GLU A 40 10.42 5.94 -6.87
C GLU A 40 11.67 6.69 -7.33
N GLU A 41 11.50 7.74 -8.14
CA GLU A 41 12.61 8.57 -8.64
C GLU A 41 13.43 9.16 -7.47
N ARG A 42 12.75 9.64 -6.41
CA ARG A 42 13.43 10.14 -5.20
C ARG A 42 14.28 9.05 -4.55
N LEU A 43 13.74 7.85 -4.33
CA LEU A 43 14.48 6.75 -3.71
C LEU A 43 15.68 6.32 -4.56
N GLN A 44 15.55 6.36 -5.89
CA GLN A 44 16.64 6.05 -6.80
C GLN A 44 17.78 7.06 -6.69
N ASN A 45 17.44 8.35 -6.58
CA ASN A 45 18.41 9.45 -6.53
C ASN A 45 19.06 9.65 -5.15
N THR A 46 18.33 9.40 -4.07
CA THR A 46 18.78 9.67 -2.69
C THR A 46 19.40 8.46 -2.00
N GLY A 47 19.00 7.25 -2.40
CA GLY A 47 19.38 6.02 -1.68
C GLY A 47 18.60 5.80 -0.37
N GLU A 48 17.54 6.57 -0.11
CA GLU A 48 16.59 6.27 0.97
C GLU A 48 16.00 4.87 0.81
N ALA A 49 15.69 4.21 1.94
CA ALA A 49 15.17 2.84 1.92
C ALA A 49 13.71 2.76 1.49
N GLU A 50 12.90 3.74 1.90
CA GLU A 50 11.46 3.76 1.64
C GLU A 50 10.90 5.19 1.66
N ALA A 51 9.74 5.35 1.04
CA ALA A 51 8.96 6.57 1.03
C ALA A 51 7.50 6.26 1.39
N ARG A 52 6.84 7.22 2.05
CA ARG A 52 5.41 7.20 2.28
C ARG A 52 4.72 8.16 1.32
N VAL A 53 3.67 7.68 0.66
CA VAL A 53 2.76 8.48 -0.19
C VAL A 53 1.38 8.43 0.46
N ASP A 54 0.91 9.58 0.94
CA ASP A 54 -0.44 9.69 1.50
C ASP A 54 -1.49 9.54 0.39
N VAL A 55 -2.63 8.95 0.73
CA VAL A 55 -3.75 8.70 -0.21
C VAL A 55 -5.02 9.36 0.29
N ASP A 56 -5.85 9.80 -0.65
CA ASP A 56 -7.20 10.25 -0.35
C ASP A 56 -8.16 9.06 -0.38
N LEU A 57 -8.73 8.73 0.78
CA LEU A 57 -9.71 7.64 0.91
C LEU A 57 -10.98 7.88 0.07
N GLY A 58 -11.29 9.13 -0.28
CA GLY A 58 -12.40 9.48 -1.15
C GLY A 58 -12.20 9.09 -2.61
N THR A 59 -10.94 9.02 -3.08
CA THR A 59 -10.59 8.65 -4.46
C THR A 59 -10.01 7.24 -4.57
N LEU A 60 -9.53 6.66 -3.46
CA LEU A 60 -8.96 5.32 -3.40
C LEU A 60 -10.00 4.21 -3.62
N GLU A 61 -11.30 4.50 -3.46
CA GLU A 61 -12.41 3.54 -3.57
C GLU A 61 -12.12 2.22 -2.82
N LEU A 62 -11.61 2.36 -1.59
CA LEU A 62 -11.11 1.24 -0.80
C LEU A 62 -12.25 0.33 -0.34
N VAL A 63 -12.17 -0.96 -0.71
CA VAL A 63 -13.07 -2.01 -0.22
C VAL A 63 -12.24 -3.07 0.50
N THR A 64 -12.55 -3.26 1.77
CA THR A 64 -11.89 -4.22 2.67
C THR A 64 -12.71 -5.49 2.84
N PRO A 65 -12.08 -6.63 3.20
CA PRO A 65 -12.80 -7.82 3.65
C PRO A 65 -13.77 -7.51 4.81
N PRO A 66 -14.94 -8.18 4.90
CA PRO A 66 -15.92 -7.94 5.96
C PRO A 66 -15.35 -8.03 7.38
N GLU A 67 -14.44 -8.98 7.62
CA GLU A 67 -13.75 -9.21 8.90
C GLU A 67 -12.69 -8.14 9.24
N CYS A 68 -12.25 -7.39 8.24
CA CYS A 68 -11.30 -6.30 8.41
C CYS A 68 -12.05 -5.04 8.87
N GLY A 69 -13.15 -4.69 8.22
CA GLY A 69 -13.85 -3.43 8.46
C GLY A 69 -13.03 -2.22 8.00
N PRO A 70 -13.44 -0.99 8.36
CA PRO A 70 -12.82 0.23 7.85
C PRO A 70 -11.38 0.40 8.33
N LEU A 71 -10.55 1.01 7.48
CA LEU A 71 -9.17 1.38 7.80
C LEU A 71 -9.04 2.89 8.07
N SER A 72 -8.08 3.25 8.91
CA SER A 72 -7.57 4.61 9.13
C SER A 72 -6.10 4.70 8.73
N ASP A 73 -5.59 5.94 8.62
CA ASP A 73 -4.17 6.24 8.41
C ASP A 73 -3.56 5.56 7.17
N CYS A 74 -4.40 5.40 6.14
CA CYS A 74 -4.02 4.75 4.90
C CYS A 74 -2.95 5.54 4.16
N HIS A 75 -1.94 4.83 3.66
CA HIS A 75 -0.90 5.35 2.79
C HIS A 75 -0.31 4.23 1.94
N LEU A 76 0.40 4.59 0.87
CA LEU A 76 1.17 3.67 0.07
C LEU A 76 2.63 3.75 0.52
N ARG A 77 3.18 2.61 0.94
CA ARG A 77 4.61 2.51 1.25
C ARG A 77 5.34 2.11 -0.02
N VAL A 78 6.28 2.95 -0.45
CA VAL A 78 7.10 2.76 -1.66
C VAL A 78 8.52 2.37 -1.25
N TYR A 79 9.10 1.39 -1.93
CA TYR A 79 10.49 1.00 -1.77
C TYR A 79 11.05 0.46 -3.09
N LEU A 80 12.37 0.38 -3.20
CA LEU A 80 13.03 -0.21 -4.36
C LEU A 80 13.36 -1.67 -4.06
N ARG A 81 12.98 -2.58 -4.95
CA ARG A 81 13.34 -3.99 -4.82
C ARG A 81 14.87 -4.15 -4.89
N GLU A 82 15.43 -4.96 -4.01
CA GLU A 82 16.89 -5.07 -3.85
C GLU A 82 17.61 -5.65 -5.09
N ASP A 83 16.93 -6.50 -5.86
CA ASP A 83 17.50 -7.24 -6.99
C ASP A 83 17.70 -6.39 -8.25
N ASP A 84 16.73 -5.56 -8.61
CA ASP A 84 16.71 -4.79 -9.85
C ASP A 84 16.35 -3.32 -9.67
N ARG A 85 16.25 -2.86 -8.42
CA ARG A 85 16.00 -1.45 -8.05
C ARG A 85 14.69 -0.90 -8.60
N ARG A 86 13.74 -1.76 -9.01
CA ARG A 86 12.41 -1.32 -9.46
C ARG A 86 11.52 -0.94 -8.29
N GLY A 87 10.76 0.12 -8.45
CA GLY A 87 9.80 0.62 -7.49
C GLY A 87 8.66 -0.37 -7.23
N GLN A 88 8.40 -0.61 -5.96
CA GLN A 88 7.25 -1.36 -5.49
C GLN A 88 6.47 -0.56 -4.46
N PHE A 89 5.18 -0.81 -4.41
CA PHE A 89 4.32 -0.23 -3.39
C PHE A 89 3.31 -1.24 -2.84
N HIS A 90 2.85 -1.02 -1.62
CA HIS A 90 1.67 -1.69 -1.06
C HIS A 90 0.88 -0.70 -0.22
N LEU A 91 -0.42 -0.98 -0.08
CA LEU A 91 -1.28 -0.26 0.84
C LEU A 91 -0.92 -0.65 2.27
N VAL A 92 -0.85 0.35 3.15
CA VAL A 92 -0.73 0.20 4.60
C VAL A 92 -1.83 1.03 5.25
N GLY A 93 -2.48 0.49 6.27
CA GLY A 93 -3.44 1.22 7.11
C GLY A 93 -3.61 0.54 8.46
N HIS A 94 -4.39 1.14 9.34
CA HIS A 94 -4.73 0.55 10.63
C HIS A 94 -6.23 0.26 10.70
N ARG A 95 -6.59 -0.90 11.24
CA ARG A 95 -7.98 -1.27 11.41
C ARG A 95 -8.63 -0.34 12.44
N ALA A 96 -9.73 0.30 12.08
CA ALA A 96 -10.36 1.31 12.94
C ALA A 96 -10.88 0.74 14.27
N SER A 97 -11.22 -0.55 14.33
CA SER A 97 -11.80 -1.16 15.54
C SER A 97 -10.77 -1.47 16.64
N ASP A 98 -9.51 -1.75 16.28
CA ASP A 98 -8.51 -2.25 17.23
C ASP A 98 -7.07 -1.75 16.99
N GLY A 99 -6.84 -0.93 15.96
CA GLY A 99 -5.52 -0.40 15.62
C GLY A 99 -4.55 -1.43 15.04
N SER A 100 -5.00 -2.62 14.66
CA SER A 100 -4.15 -3.62 13.99
C SER A 100 -3.58 -3.07 12.69
N LEU A 101 -2.31 -3.34 12.42
CA LEU A 101 -1.70 -3.01 11.13
C LEU A 101 -2.28 -3.91 10.04
N ILE A 102 -2.79 -3.30 8.98
CA ILE A 102 -3.29 -3.98 7.77
C ILE A 102 -2.43 -3.55 6.58
N TYR A 103 -2.01 -4.51 5.76
CA TYR A 103 -1.24 -4.20 4.55
C TYR A 103 -1.49 -5.22 3.44
N THR A 104 -1.26 -4.82 2.19
CA THR A 104 -1.39 -5.71 1.03
C THR A 104 -0.05 -6.31 0.60
N ASN A 105 -0.08 -7.33 -0.26
CA ASN A 105 1.10 -7.68 -1.05
C ASN A 105 1.55 -6.49 -1.91
N ALA A 106 2.84 -6.49 -2.27
CA ALA A 106 3.42 -5.43 -3.07
C ALA A 106 3.13 -5.60 -4.56
N LEU A 107 2.97 -4.47 -5.23
CA LEU A 107 2.85 -4.32 -6.69
C LEU A 107 4.05 -3.53 -7.21
N LEU A 108 4.37 -3.72 -8.49
CA LEU A 108 5.34 -2.87 -9.19
C LEU A 108 4.69 -1.54 -9.55
N ILE A 109 5.42 -0.43 -9.44
CA ILE A 109 4.92 0.88 -9.90
C ILE A 109 4.70 0.85 -11.42
N ASP A 110 5.57 0.19 -12.16
CA ASP A 110 5.44 -0.01 -13.62
C ASP A 110 4.20 -0.83 -14.05
N SER A 111 3.45 -1.46 -13.13
CA SER A 111 2.19 -2.12 -13.49
C SER A 111 1.01 -1.15 -13.59
N LEU A 112 1.20 0.11 -13.21
CA LEU A 112 0.20 1.16 -13.30
C LEU A 112 -0.02 1.56 -14.78
N MET A 113 -1.26 1.42 -15.24
CA MET A 113 -1.73 1.85 -16.57
C MET A 113 -2.17 3.30 -16.58
#